data_AF-X1V7M1-F1
#
_entry.id   AF-X1V7M1-F1
#
_cell.length_a   1.000
_cell.length_b   1.000
_cell.length_c   1.000
_cell.angle_alpha   90.00
_cell.angle_beta   90.00
_cell.angle_gamma   90.00
#
_symmetry.space_group_name_H-M   'P 1'
#
loop_
_entity.id
_entity.type
_entity.pdbx_description
1 polymer ?
#
loop_
_entity_poly.entity_id
_entity_poly.type
_entity_poly.pdbx_seq_one_letter_code
_entity_poly.pdbx_strand_id
1 'polypeptide(L)'
;SYQAVKEFILGSFDEAIAKMEKAISLDRNHLLYYWNLGRLLMLTEKLSEAKSCYKDAIKLVKISDYKDKEKLEKSLRNEINHFSSKKYGRPIADVM
;
A
#
# COMPACT_ATOMS: atom_id res chain seq x y z
N SER A 1 -13.66 -1.36 -25.38
CA SER A 1 -13.05 -2.51 -24.68
C SER A 1 -12.09 -2.09 -23.57
N TYR A 2 -11.26 -1.05 -23.74
CA TYR A 2 -10.31 -0.58 -22.71
C TYR A 2 -10.97 -0.06 -21.41
N GLN A 3 -12.09 0.66 -21.53
CA GLN A 3 -12.78 1.25 -20.37
C GLN A 3 -13.40 0.21 -19.43
N ALA A 4 -13.94 -0.89 -19.98
CA ALA A 4 -14.52 -1.98 -19.18
C ALA A 4 -13.44 -2.73 -18.37
N VAL A 5 -12.24 -2.92 -18.94
CA VAL A 5 -11.11 -3.53 -18.22
C VAL A 5 -10.63 -2.60 -17.10
N LYS A 6 -10.56 -1.29 -17.35
CA LYS A 6 -10.20 -0.31 -16.32
C LYS A 6 -11.19 -0.30 -15.15
N GLU A 7 -12.49 -0.27 -15.43
CA GLU A 7 -13.53 -0.28 -14.39
C GLU A 7 -13.54 -1.60 -13.60
N PHE A 8 -13.36 -2.74 -14.29
CA PHE A 8 -13.23 -4.04 -13.63
C PHE A 8 -12.02 -4.11 -12.68
N ILE A 9 -10.87 -3.57 -13.13
CA ILE A 9 -9.64 -3.52 -12.34
C ILE A 9 -9.81 -2.58 -11.13
N LEU A 10 -10.40 -1.40 -11.30
CA LEU A 10 -10.66 -0.47 -10.20
C LEU A 10 -11.61 -1.07 -9.17
N GLY A 11 -12.71 -1.69 -9.61
CA GLY A 11 -13.64 -2.38 -8.70
C GLY A 11 -12.95 -3.50 -7.91
N SER A 12 -12.05 -4.26 -8.56
CA SER A 12 -11.26 -5.29 -7.89
C SER A 12 -10.29 -4.72 -6.85
N PHE A 13 -9.70 -3.55 -7.10
CA PHE A 13 -8.82 -2.89 -6.15
C PHE A 13 -9.58 -2.30 -4.96
N ASP A 14 -10.73 -1.67 -5.17
CA ASP A 14 -11.55 -1.16 -4.07
C ASP A 14 -12.06 -2.30 -3.17
N GLU A 15 -12.46 -3.44 -3.75
CA GLU A 15 -12.78 -4.64 -2.96
C GLU A 15 -11.58 -5.17 -2.18
N ALA A 16 -10.38 -5.18 -2.78
CA ALA A 16 -9.16 -5.62 -2.12
C ALA A 16 -8.78 -4.69 -0.96
N ILE A 17 -8.92 -3.37 -1.14
CA ILE A 17 -8.73 -2.35 -0.11
C ILE A 17 -9.70 -2.61 1.05
N ALA A 18 -11.00 -2.76 0.77
CA ALA A 18 -12.00 -3.02 1.80
C ALA A 18 -11.72 -4.31 2.59
N LYS A 19 -11.25 -5.38 1.91
CA LYS A 19 -10.82 -6.62 2.58
C LYS A 19 -9.62 -6.41 3.48
N MET A 20 -8.64 -5.61 3.05
CA MET A 20 -7.46 -5.29 3.86
C MET A 20 -7.80 -4.42 5.06
N GLU A 21 -8.69 -3.43 4.91
CA GLU A 21 -9.18 -2.61 6.03
C GLU A 21 -9.93 -3.45 7.05
N LYS A 22 -10.75 -4.40 6.60
CA LYS A 22 -11.39 -5.38 7.49
C LYS A 22 -10.38 -6.31 8.16
N ALA A 23 -9.34 -6.75 7.45
CA ALA A 23 -8.27 -7.55 8.05
C ALA A 23 -7.53 -6.77 9.15
N ILE A 24 -7.25 -5.49 8.91
CA ILE A 24 -6.64 -4.58 9.90
C ILE A 24 -7.56 -4.38 11.10
N SER A 25 -8.88 -4.27 10.90
CA SER A 25 -9.81 -4.11 12.02
C SER A 25 -9.87 -5.34 12.92
N LEU A 26 -9.66 -6.54 12.34
CA LEU A 26 -9.57 -7.82 13.06
C LEU A 26 -8.20 -8.02 13.73
N ASP A 27 -7.11 -7.69 13.05
CA ASP A 27 -5.74 -7.76 13.57
C ASP A 27 -4.93 -6.52 13.17
N ARG A 28 -4.82 -5.60 14.12
CA ARG A 28 -4.12 -4.32 13.97
C ARG A 28 -2.60 -4.44 14.12
N ASN A 29 -2.10 -5.60 14.54
CA ASN A 29 -0.67 -5.79 14.80
C ASN A 29 0.05 -6.49 13.64
N HIS A 30 -0.68 -6.82 12.57
CA HIS A 30 -0.13 -7.54 11.44
C HIS A 30 0.48 -6.59 10.39
N LEU A 31 1.81 -6.50 10.38
CA LEU A 31 2.59 -5.67 9.45
C LEU A 31 2.18 -5.80 7.98
N LEU A 32 2.02 -7.04 7.49
CA LEU A 32 1.74 -7.29 6.07
C LEU A 32 0.42 -6.68 5.59
N TYR A 33 -0.57 -6.48 6.46
CA TYR A 33 -1.83 -5.87 6.06
C TYR A 33 -1.63 -4.39 5.72
N TYR A 34 -0.89 -3.66 6.55
CA TYR A 34 -0.54 -2.26 6.27
C TYR A 34 0.38 -2.13 5.05
N TRP A 35 1.32 -3.07 4.85
CA TRP A 35 2.17 -3.08 3.66
C TRP A 35 1.34 -3.34 2.39
N ASN A 36 0.53 -4.39 2.37
CA ASN A 36 -0.27 -4.75 1.20
C ASN A 36 -1.33 -3.68 0.90
N LEU A 37 -1.95 -3.09 1.93
CA LEU A 37 -2.86 -1.96 1.77
C LEU A 37 -2.14 -0.75 1.16
N GLY A 38 -0.94 -0.41 1.65
CA GLY A 38 -0.11 0.64 1.06
C GLY A 38 0.16 0.42 -0.43
N ARG A 39 0.46 -0.81 -0.85
CA ARG A 39 0.68 -1.16 -2.26
C ARG A 39 -0.60 -1.07 -3.09
N LEU A 40 -1.74 -1.54 -2.57
CA LEU A 40 -3.03 -1.43 -3.26
C LEU A 40 -3.42 0.04 -3.45
N LEU A 41 -3.26 0.85 -2.42
CA LEU A 41 -3.52 2.29 -2.46
C LEU A 41 -2.61 3.01 -3.47
N MET A 42 -1.37 2.55 -3.64
CA MET A 42 -0.50 3.05 -4.70
C MET A 42 -1.01 2.70 -6.10
N LEU A 43 -1.49 1.47 -6.29
CA LEU A 43 -2.07 1.06 -7.58
C LEU A 43 -3.32 1.87 -7.90
N THR A 44 -4.08 2.32 -6.90
CA THR A 44 -5.24 3.21 -7.08
C THR A 44 -4.89 4.69 -6.98
N GLU A 45 -3.61 5.08 -7.04
CA GLU A 45 -3.14 6.48 -7.00
C GLU A 45 -3.47 7.26 -5.70
N LYS A 46 -3.91 6.56 -4.64
CA LYS A 46 -4.18 7.11 -3.30
C LYS A 46 -2.89 7.24 -2.49
N LEU A 47 -1.94 8.02 -3.01
CA LEU A 47 -0.56 8.11 -2.50
C LEU A 47 -0.47 8.62 -1.05
N SER A 48 -1.34 9.54 -0.65
CA SER A 48 -1.37 10.09 0.72
C SER A 48 -1.75 9.00 1.73
N GLU A 49 -2.78 8.21 1.43
CA GLU A 49 -3.23 7.09 2.24
C GLU A 49 -2.17 6.00 2.29
N ALA A 50 -1.56 5.66 1.13
CA ALA A 50 -0.47 4.69 1.06
C ALA A 50 0.70 5.05 1.99
N LYS A 51 1.14 6.32 1.96
CA LYS A 51 2.19 6.82 2.86
C LYS A 51 1.81 6.69 4.33
N SER A 52 0.53 6.88 4.67
CA SER A 52 0.05 6.67 6.04
C SER A 52 0.17 5.20 6.44
N CYS A 53 -0.29 4.28 5.59
CA CYS A 53 -0.18 2.85 5.84
C CYS A 53 1.26 2.39 6.04
N TYR A 54 2.20 2.86 5.22
CA TYR A 54 3.62 2.55 5.39
C TYR A 54 4.22 3.12 6.70
N LYS A 55 3.76 4.31 7.13
CA LYS A 55 4.18 4.87 8.42
C LYS A 55 3.66 4.03 9.58
N ASP A 56 2.42 3.55 9.51
CA ASP A 56 1.86 2.69 10.54
C ASP A 56 2.54 1.31 10.55
N ALA A 57 2.85 0.75 9.39
CA ALA A 57 3.68 -0.44 9.25
C ALA A 57 5.06 -0.26 9.95
N ILE A 58 5.73 0.87 9.74
CA ILE A 58 7.00 1.17 10.41
C ILE A 58 6.83 1.27 11.94
N LYS A 59 5.74 1.87 12.43
CA LYS A 59 5.45 1.90 13.88
C LYS A 59 5.29 0.49 14.43
N LEU A 60 4.55 -0.38 13.73
CA LEU A 60 4.38 -1.79 14.10
C LEU A 60 5.71 -2.54 14.14
N VAL A 61 6.58 -2.35 13.14
CA VAL A 61 7.92 -2.95 13.13
C VAL A 61 8.74 -2.54 14.35
N LYS A 62 8.61 -1.28 14.80
CA LYS A 62 9.36 -0.75 15.93
C LYS A 62 8.89 -1.28 17.29
N ILE A 63 7.59 -1.50 17.44
CA ILE A 63 7.00 -1.99 18.70
C ILE A 63 7.02 -3.51 18.79
N SER A 64 7.01 -4.22 17.65
CA SER A 64 7.00 -5.68 17.58
C SER A 64 8.42 -6.26 17.50
N ASP A 65 8.60 -7.47 18.01
CA ASP A 65 9.91 -8.14 18.05
C ASP A 65 10.21 -8.92 16.77
N TYR A 66 10.21 -8.22 15.62
CA TYR A 66 10.58 -8.82 14.34
C TYR A 66 12.09 -9.03 14.27
N LYS A 67 12.52 -10.27 13.97
CA LYS A 67 13.95 -10.65 13.81
C LYS A 67 14.69 -9.75 12.82
N ASP A 68 14.02 -9.34 11.74
CA ASP A 68 14.59 -8.53 10.65
C ASP A 68 14.02 -7.10 10.60
N LYS A 69 13.78 -6.49 11.76
CA LYS A 69 13.15 -5.16 11.87
C LYS A 69 13.84 -4.07 11.03
N GLU A 70 15.17 -4.03 11.01
CA GLU A 70 15.93 -3.02 10.26
C GLU A 70 15.76 -3.18 8.75
N LYS A 71 15.77 -4.43 8.27
CA LYS A 71 15.56 -4.74 6.85
C LYS A 71 14.14 -4.36 6.42
N LEU A 72 13.14 -4.70 7.23
CA LEU A 72 11.74 -4.34 6.98
C LEU A 72 11.55 -2.83 6.99
N GLU A 73 12.08 -2.11 7.98
CA GLU A 73 12.00 -0.65 8.05
C GLU A 73 12.66 0.00 6.83
N LYS A 74 13.83 -0.49 6.40
CA LYS A 74 14.51 0.00 5.21
C LYS A 74 13.69 -0.22 3.94
N SER A 75 13.08 -1.40 3.77
CA SER A 75 12.17 -1.68 2.66
C SER A 75 10.97 -0.73 2.67
N LEU A 76 10.27 -0.58 3.80
CA LEU A 76 9.12 0.32 3.91
C LEU A 76 9.49 1.79 3.65
N ARG A 77 10.67 2.24 4.11
CA ARG A 77 11.18 3.58 3.83
C ARG A 77 11.56 3.77 2.37
N ASN A 78 12.13 2.75 1.73
CA ASN A 78 12.45 2.78 0.31
C ASN A 78 11.18 2.92 -0.52
N GLU A 79 10.12 2.17 -0.19
CA GLU A 79 8.80 2.35 -0.79
C GLU A 79 8.39 3.84 -0.64
N ILE A 80 8.27 4.37 0.59
CA ILE A 80 7.89 5.77 0.84
C ILE A 80 8.71 6.79 0.01
N ASN A 81 10.04 6.60 -0.07
CA ASN A 81 10.96 7.50 -0.76
C ASN A 81 10.92 7.35 -2.29
N HIS A 82 10.72 6.14 -2.80
CA HIS A 82 10.49 5.89 -4.22
C HIS A 82 9.29 6.71 -4.70
N PHE A 83 8.26 6.87 -3.86
CA PHE A 83 7.05 7.64 -4.16
C PHE A 83 7.22 9.16 -4.06
N SER A 84 8.32 9.65 -3.46
CA SER A 84 8.61 11.08 -3.39
C SER A 84 9.44 11.58 -4.56
N SER A 85 10.11 10.70 -5.31
CA SER A 85 11.17 11.09 -6.26
C SER A 85 10.81 10.95 -7.74
N LYS A 86 9.87 10.06 -8.14
CA LYS A 86 9.52 9.89 -9.56
C LYS A 86 8.05 9.55 -9.80
N LYS A 87 7.37 10.44 -10.52
CA LYS A 87 6.62 10.12 -11.76
C LYS A 87 5.49 9.06 -11.69
N TYR A 88 4.78 8.91 -10.58
CA TYR A 88 3.51 8.13 -10.50
C TYR A 88 2.26 9.00 -10.38
N GLY A 89 2.35 10.27 -10.78
CA GLY A 89 1.17 11.08 -11.12
C GLY A 89 0.69 10.86 -12.56
N ARG A 90 1.19 9.82 -13.24
CA ARG A 90 0.63 9.39 -14.52
C ARG A 90 -0.41 8.33 -14.21
N PRO A 91 -1.66 8.54 -14.66
CA PRO A 91 -2.73 7.62 -14.40
C PRO A 91 -2.34 6.19 -14.81
N ILE A 92 -2.95 5.16 -14.23
CA ILE A 92 -2.91 3.79 -14.79
C ILE A 92 -3.17 3.79 -16.32
N ALA A 93 -3.88 4.79 -16.84
CA ALA A 93 -4.15 4.99 -18.26
C ALA A 93 -2.92 5.29 -19.14
N ASP A 94 -1.76 5.65 -18.58
CA ASP A 94 -0.57 6.08 -19.33
C ASP A 94 0.51 4.97 -19.48
N VAL A 95 0.28 3.80 -18.88
CA VAL A 95 1.24 2.66 -18.87
C VAL A 95 0.68 1.41 -19.60
N MET A 96 -0.53 1.49 -20.17
CA MET A 96 -1.17 0.44 -20.98
C MET A 96 -1.78 1.04 -22.24
#